data_AF-A0A843STA4-F1
#
_entry.id   AF-A0A843STA4-F1
#
_cell.length_a   1.000
_cell.length_b   1.000
_cell.length_c   1.000
_cell.angle_alpha   90.00
_cell.angle_beta   90.00
_cell.angle_gamma   90.00
#
_symmetry.space_group_name_H-M   'P 1'
#
loop_
_entity.id
_entity.type
_entity.pdbx_description
1 polymer ?
#
loop_
_entity_poly.entity_id
_entity_poly.type
_entity_poly.pdbx_seq_one_letter_code
_entity_poly.pdbx_strand_id
1 'polypeptide(L)'
;MRSLGELGLYTATDLFRQYGGRARDLEGWLLDATINRDRNLRLQYLAGFGVNLHEGDTIDREILQYRVFPDDLFVASDSTLWRLKQVIEGTPE
;
A
#
# COMPACT_ATOMS: atom_id res chain seq x y z
N MET A 1 11.99 18.42 -8.29
CA MET A 1 11.59 17.01 -8.48
C MET A 1 12.40 16.19 -7.50
N ARG A 2 11.76 15.37 -6.65
CA ARG A 2 12.50 14.39 -5.84
C ARG A 2 12.76 13.15 -6.68
N SER A 3 14.01 12.71 -6.75
CA SER A 3 14.39 11.50 -7.49
C SER A 3 14.19 10.26 -6.62
N LEU A 4 13.94 9.09 -7.24
CA LEU A 4 13.87 7.80 -6.53
C LEU A 4 15.13 7.52 -5.70
N GLY A 5 16.31 7.92 -6.21
CA GLY A 5 17.56 7.77 -5.48
C GLY A 5 17.63 8.60 -4.18
N GLU A 6 16.99 9.77 -4.14
CA GLU A 6 16.92 10.59 -2.91
C GLU A 6 16.02 9.97 -1.84
N LEU A 7 15.14 9.05 -2.24
CA LEU A 7 14.28 8.26 -1.36
C LEU A 7 14.92 6.91 -0.98
N GLY A 8 16.17 6.66 -1.39
CA GLY A 8 16.86 5.38 -1.17
C GLY A 8 16.35 4.24 -2.05
N LEU A 9 15.59 4.54 -3.11
CA LEU A 9 15.01 3.56 -4.03
C LEU A 9 15.94 3.36 -5.23
N TYR A 10 16.95 2.50 -5.06
CA TYR A 10 18.00 2.27 -6.07
C TYR A 10 17.68 1.11 -7.01
N THR A 11 16.82 0.19 -6.59
CA THR A 11 16.43 -1.00 -7.35
C THR A 11 14.92 -1.14 -7.45
N ALA A 12 14.45 -1.90 -8.45
CA ALA A 12 13.04 -2.26 -8.54
C ALA A 12 12.57 -3.01 -7.27
N THR A 13 13.42 -3.82 -6.66
CA THR A 13 13.09 -4.48 -5.39
C THR A 13 12.98 -3.52 -4.22
N ASP A 14 13.74 -2.42 -4.19
CA ASP A 14 13.62 -1.41 -3.12
C ASP A 14 12.27 -0.70 -3.18
N LEU A 15 11.76 -0.46 -4.39
CA LEU A 15 10.43 0.13 -4.59
C LEU A 15 9.32 -0.69 -3.93
N PHE A 16 9.43 -2.01 -3.96
CA PHE A 16 8.41 -2.91 -3.42
C PHE A 16 8.50 -3.15 -1.90
N ARG A 17 9.41 -2.49 -1.19
CA ARG A 17 9.39 -2.47 0.29
C ARG A 17 8.12 -1.82 0.86
N GLN A 18 7.56 -0.85 0.14
CA GLN A 18 6.32 -0.16 0.51
C GLN A 18 5.09 -0.78 -0.19
N TYR A 19 5.16 -2.06 -0.57
CA TYR A 19 4.03 -2.73 -1.20
C TYR A 19 2.89 -2.92 -0.18
N GLY A 20 1.77 -2.21 -0.39
CA GLY A 20 0.60 -2.26 0.48
C GLY A 20 -0.46 -3.32 0.11
N GLY A 21 -0.25 -4.07 -0.99
CA GLY A 21 -1.23 -5.02 -1.52
C GLY A 21 -1.86 -4.57 -2.85
N ARG A 22 -2.86 -5.33 -3.31
CA ARG A 22 -3.61 -5.06 -4.55
C ARG A 22 -5.11 -5.08 -4.28
N ALA A 23 -5.88 -4.50 -5.18
CA ALA A 23 -7.33 -4.36 -5.05
C ALA A 23 -8.06 -5.67 -4.66
N ARG A 24 -7.68 -6.80 -5.27
CA ARG A 24 -8.32 -8.09 -4.98
C ARG A 24 -8.02 -8.63 -3.57
N ASP A 25 -6.87 -8.28 -2.99
CA ASP A 25 -6.53 -8.73 -1.64
C ASP A 25 -7.25 -7.86 -0.59
N LEU A 26 -7.51 -6.59 -0.93
CA LEU A 26 -8.23 -5.63 -0.09
C LEU A 26 -9.75 -5.69 -0.23
N GLU A 27 -10.29 -6.59 -1.05
CA GLU A 27 -11.74 -6.71 -1.27
C GLU A 27 -12.50 -6.95 0.03
N GLY A 28 -11.95 -7.78 0.94
CA GLY A 28 -12.52 -8.02 2.26
C GLY A 28 -12.51 -6.79 3.16
N TRP A 29 -11.40 -6.02 3.16
CA TRP A 29 -11.30 -4.77 3.91
C TRP A 29 -12.26 -3.68 3.38
N LEU A 30 -12.55 -3.71 2.08
CA LEU A 30 -13.40 -2.75 1.39
C LEU A 30 -14.87 -3.19 1.27
N LEU A 31 -15.27 -4.34 1.84
CA LEU A 31 -16.59 -4.94 1.62
C LEU A 31 -17.75 -3.98 1.91
N ASP A 32 -17.66 -3.25 3.03
CA ASP A 32 -18.66 -2.28 3.48
C ASP A 32 -18.30 -0.83 3.11
N ALA A 33 -17.20 -0.63 2.40
CA ALA A 33 -16.74 0.70 2.00
C ALA A 33 -17.63 1.25 0.88
N THR A 34 -18.17 2.45 1.10
CA THR A 34 -18.94 3.13 0.06
C THR A 34 -18.01 3.65 -1.03
N ILE A 35 -18.29 3.30 -2.29
CA ILE A 35 -17.59 3.89 -3.44
C ILE A 35 -17.81 5.39 -3.44
N ASN A 36 -16.73 6.15 -3.36
CA ASN A 36 -16.78 7.59 -3.50
C ASN A 36 -17.12 7.97 -4.96
N ARG A 37 -18.27 8.62 -5.17
CA ARG A 37 -18.72 9.15 -6.49
C ARG A 37 -18.84 10.67 -6.49
N ASP A 38 -18.33 11.30 -5.44
CA ASP A 38 -18.61 12.69 -5.15
C ASP A 38 -17.92 13.60 -6.18
N ARG A 39 -18.73 14.43 -6.87
CA ARG A 39 -18.25 15.65 -7.56
C ARG A 39 -18.11 16.83 -6.61
N ASN A 40 -18.65 16.69 -5.40
CA ASN A 40 -18.53 17.67 -4.33
C ASN A 40 -17.40 17.22 -3.38
N LEU A 41 -16.80 18.17 -2.66
CA LEU A 41 -15.61 17.91 -1.85
C LEU A 41 -15.95 17.19 -0.53
N ARG A 42 -16.92 16.26 -0.51
CA ARG A 42 -17.46 15.64 0.71
C ARG A 42 -16.39 14.90 1.50
N LEU A 43 -15.56 14.06 0.87
CA LEU A 43 -14.47 13.38 1.60
C LEU A 43 -13.47 14.37 2.18
N GLN A 44 -13.13 15.44 1.46
CA GLN A 44 -12.21 16.47 1.96
C GLN A 44 -12.84 17.27 3.11
N TYR A 45 -14.14 17.55 3.03
CA TYR A 45 -14.91 18.17 4.11
C TYR A 45 -14.89 17.28 5.35
N LEU A 46 -15.20 15.98 5.22
CA LEU A 46 -15.14 15.00 6.31
C LEU A 46 -13.71 14.86 6.89
N ALA A 47 -12.69 14.83 6.03
CA ALA A 47 -11.30 14.84 6.46
C ALA A 47 -10.95 16.10 7.27
N GLY A 48 -11.55 17.25 6.94
CA GLY A 48 -11.43 18.49 7.71
C GLY A 48 -12.00 18.40 9.13
N PHE A 49 -13.10 17.65 9.34
CA PHE A 49 -13.59 17.36 10.70
C PHE A 49 -12.70 16.38 11.44
N GLY A 50 -12.03 15.49 10.71
CA GLY A 50 -11.07 14.52 11.22
C GLY A 50 -9.66 15.04 11.41
N VAL A 51 -9.40 16.35 11.33
CA VAL A 51 -8.02 16.90 11.33
C VAL A 51 -7.21 16.57 12.59
N ASN A 52 -7.88 16.20 13.69
CA ASN A 52 -7.23 15.77 14.94
C ASN A 52 -7.26 14.25 15.16
N LEU A 53 -7.87 13.47 14.25
CA LEU A 53 -7.87 12.01 14.29
C LEU A 53 -6.52 11.50 13.80
N HIS A 54 -5.76 10.84 14.68
CA HIS A 54 -4.47 10.23 14.37
C HIS A 54 -4.63 8.73 14.10
N GLU A 55 -5.57 8.39 13.22
CA GLU A 55 -5.93 7.01 12.89
C GLU A 55 -5.06 6.40 11.77
N GLY A 56 -4.15 7.19 11.18
CA GLY A 56 -3.33 6.76 10.04
C GLY A 56 -2.57 5.46 10.30
N ASP A 57 -1.90 5.35 11.44
CA ASP A 57 -1.13 4.15 11.82
C ASP A 57 -2.03 2.93 12.07
N THR A 58 -3.25 3.15 12.53
CA THR A 58 -4.23 2.06 12.72
C THR A 58 -4.74 1.58 11.36
N ILE A 59 -5.15 2.51 10.50
CA ILE A 59 -5.62 2.22 9.14
C ILE A 59 -4.53 1.50 8.35
N ASP A 60 -3.27 1.96 8.41
CA ASP A 60 -2.15 1.33 7.72
C ASP A 60 -1.92 -0.11 8.19
N ARG A 61 -1.91 -0.33 9.51
CA ARG A 61 -1.80 -1.68 10.08
C ARG A 61 -2.95 -2.59 9.68
N GLU A 62 -4.17 -2.08 9.60
CA GLU A 62 -5.33 -2.85 9.11
C GLU A 62 -5.19 -3.22 7.64
N ILE A 63 -4.77 -2.28 6.78
CA ILE A 63 -4.51 -2.56 5.36
C ILE A 63 -3.43 -3.64 5.22
N LEU A 64 -2.33 -3.52 5.96
CA LEU A 64 -1.21 -4.46 5.88
C LEU A 64 -1.55 -5.89 6.35
N GLN A 65 -2.65 -6.11 7.09
CA GLN A 65 -3.12 -7.46 7.43
C GLN A 65 -3.56 -8.27 6.20
N TYR A 66 -3.98 -7.59 5.13
CA TYR A 66 -4.41 -8.21 3.88
C TYR A 66 -3.27 -8.37 2.87
N ARG A 67 -2.06 -7.94 3.23
CA ARG A 67 -0.89 -7.98 2.33
C ARG A 67 -0.45 -9.42 2.09
N VAL A 68 -0.46 -9.83 0.83
CA VAL A 68 0.02 -11.14 0.37
C VAL A 68 1.01 -10.95 -0.78
N PHE A 69 2.00 -11.82 -0.90
CA PHE A 69 2.90 -11.81 -2.06
C PHE A 69 2.11 -12.17 -3.33
N PRO A 70 2.12 -11.33 -4.38
CA PRO A 70 1.33 -11.57 -5.58
C PRO A 70 2.11 -12.41 -6.59
N ASP A 71 1.99 -13.74 -6.51
CA ASP A 71 2.70 -14.69 -7.38
C ASP A 71 2.44 -14.49 -8.89
N ASP A 72 1.31 -13.89 -9.26
CA ASP A 72 0.90 -13.63 -10.65
C ASP A 72 1.25 -12.22 -11.16
N LEU A 73 1.81 -11.34 -10.32
CA LEU A 73 2.09 -9.95 -10.69
C LEU A 73 3.49 -9.75 -11.28
N PHE A 74 4.47 -10.57 -10.86
CA PHE A 74 5.87 -10.35 -11.18
C PHE A 74 6.42 -11.39 -12.16
N VAL A 75 7.12 -10.91 -13.18
CA VAL A 75 7.89 -11.75 -14.10
C VAL A 75 9.36 -11.35 -13.98
N ALA A 76 10.17 -12.22 -13.40
CA ALA A 76 11.60 -12.01 -13.18
C ALA A 76 12.33 -13.35 -13.03
N SER A 77 13.65 -13.32 -12.86
CA SER A 77 14.41 -14.51 -12.47
C SER A 77 14.03 -14.98 -11.07
N ASP A 78 14.25 -16.28 -10.78
CA ASP A 78 13.95 -16.87 -9.47
C ASP A 78 14.63 -16.11 -8.32
N SER A 79 15.87 -15.66 -8.52
CA SER A 79 16.63 -14.85 -7.56
C SER A 79 15.97 -13.51 -7.23
N THR A 80 15.35 -12.87 -8.23
CA THR A 80 14.66 -11.60 -8.06
C THR A 80 13.29 -11.81 -7.44
N LEU A 81 12.56 -12.86 -7.83
CA LEU A 81 11.28 -13.23 -7.20
C LEU A 81 11.47 -13.57 -5.71
N TRP A 82 12.53 -14.31 -5.38
CA TRP A 82 12.88 -14.59 -3.98
C TRP A 82 13.13 -13.29 -3.20
N ARG A 83 13.90 -12.35 -3.78
CA ARG A 83 14.16 -11.05 -3.14
C ARG A 83 12.87 -10.22 -2.99
N LEU A 84 12.01 -10.20 -4.00
CA LEU A 84 10.71 -9.51 -3.94
C LEU A 84 9.84 -10.08 -2.82
N LYS A 85 9.80 -11.41 -2.67
CA LYS A 85 9.06 -12.06 -1.60
C LYS A 85 9.58 -11.65 -0.22
N GLN A 86 10.89 -11.65 -0.03
CA GLN A 86 11.51 -11.21 1.24
C GLN A 86 11.18 -9.75 1.59
N VAL A 87 11.23 -8.83 0.61
CA VAL A 87 10.94 -7.40 0.89
C VAL A 87 9.45 -7.11 1.08
N ILE A 88 8.57 -7.88 0.43
CA ILE A 88 7.10 -7.71 0.56
C ILE A 88 6.59 -8.36 1.84
N GLU A 89 7.10 -9.53 2.23
CA GLU A 89 6.69 -10.22 3.45
C GLU A 89 7.37 -9.62 4.70
N GLY A 90 8.53 -8.98 4.53
CA GLY A 90 9.21 -8.26 5.60
C GLY A 90 8.39 -7.13 6.18
N THR A 91 8.54 -6.87 7.48
CA THR A 91 7.94 -5.71 8.15
C THR A 91 8.61 -4.44 7.60
N PRO A 92 7.85 -3.42 7.16
CA PRO A 92 8.41 -2.10 6.93
C PRO A 92 9.03 -1.58 8.23
N GLU A 93 10.25 -1.03 8.19
CA GLU A 93 10.87 -0.33 9.32
C GLU A 93 10.22 1.03 9.59
#